data_AF-A0A1V5MQ44-F1
#
_entry.id   AF-A0A1V5MQ44-F1
#
_cell.length_a   1.000
_cell.length_b   1.000
_cell.length_c   1.000
_cell.angle_alpha   90.00
_cell.angle_beta   90.00
_cell.angle_gamma   90.00
#
_symmetry.space_group_name_H-M   'P 1'
#
loop_
_entity.id
_entity.type
_entity.pdbx_description
1 polymer ?
#
loop_
_entity_poly.entity_id
_entity_poly.type
_entity_poly.pdbx_seq_one_letter_code
_entity_poly.pdbx_strand_id
1 'polypeptide(L)'
;MAGLGTTPGYPTGTEFTLPANILIIGEIRGGIQGKSYQVDKQKYNGPFPVLAEDKAWVDYGTGTYVNLYIKFFNALPTPSSVTIPGGLIFVDSSDLHEHIGHYQKGYIMQSITIPVPALDTAFAHIKAYCLNATLAASNYNAVYYIGPITNNPQLNQITTIMAPKQYPFGEEYNIQQIVWDVTDLGLALSAAQIQYLNSLP
;
A
#
# COMPACT_ATOMS: atom_id res chain seq x y z
N MET A 1 12.80 14.44 7.50
CA MET A 1 11.34 14.30 7.28
C MET A 1 10.87 13.15 8.15
N ALA A 2 10.07 13.39 9.18
CA ALA A 2 9.75 12.34 10.16
C ALA A 2 9.15 11.09 9.48
N GLY A 3 9.63 9.91 9.86
CA GLY A 3 9.17 8.62 9.34
C GLY A 3 9.56 8.26 7.90
N LEU A 4 10.28 9.13 7.20
CA LEU A 4 10.77 8.89 5.84
C LEU A 4 12.28 8.61 5.84
N GLY A 5 12.72 7.73 4.96
CA GLY A 5 14.10 7.31 4.84
C GLY A 5 14.65 6.74 6.13
N THR A 6 15.78 7.27 6.58
CA THR A 6 16.41 6.89 7.85
C THR A 6 15.95 7.75 9.03
N THR A 7 15.06 8.73 8.81
CA THR A 7 14.59 9.61 9.88
C THR A 7 13.49 8.92 10.69
N PRO A 8 13.68 8.67 11.99
CA PRO A 8 12.63 8.10 12.84
C PRO A 8 11.40 9.01 12.93
N GLY A 9 10.29 8.47 13.44
CA GLY A 9 9.05 9.21 13.57
C GLY A 9 7.93 8.68 12.67
N TYR A 10 6.76 9.32 12.81
CA TYR A 10 5.59 9.00 11.99
C TYR A 10 5.51 9.96 10.78
N PRO A 11 5.19 9.49 9.57
CA PRO A 11 4.97 10.35 8.41
C PRO A 11 3.86 11.37 8.67
N THR A 12 4.01 12.58 8.13
CA THR A 12 3.01 13.64 8.27
C THR A 12 2.13 13.75 7.03
N GLY A 13 0.89 14.21 7.24
CA GLY A 13 -0.03 14.43 6.13
C GLY A 13 -1.50 14.47 6.56
N THR A 14 -2.39 14.35 5.60
CA THR A 14 -3.84 14.33 5.83
C THR A 14 -4.29 12.91 6.11
N GLU A 15 -5.12 12.73 7.14
CA GLU A 15 -5.72 11.42 7.44
C GLU A 15 -6.60 10.94 6.28
N PHE A 16 -6.53 9.64 5.98
CA PHE A 16 -7.39 8.99 5.00
C PHE A 16 -8.35 8.05 5.70
N THR A 17 -9.62 8.15 5.36
CA THR A 17 -10.67 7.27 5.86
C THR A 17 -11.30 6.49 4.71
N LEU A 18 -11.59 5.22 4.97
CA LEU A 18 -12.32 4.39 4.02
C LEU A 18 -13.78 4.86 3.90
N PRO A 19 -14.45 4.59 2.77
CA PRO A 19 -15.90 4.76 2.68
C PRO A 19 -16.59 4.01 3.83
N ALA A 20 -17.63 4.61 4.43
CA ALA A 20 -18.25 4.09 5.66
C ALA A 20 -18.79 2.65 5.54
N ASN A 21 -19.12 2.20 4.31
CA ASN A 21 -19.60 0.84 4.04
C ASN A 21 -18.48 -0.18 3.80
N ILE A 22 -17.23 0.26 3.69
CA ILE A 22 -16.08 -0.60 3.43
C ILE A 22 -15.33 -0.84 4.73
N LEU A 23 -15.12 -2.12 5.02
CA LEU A 23 -14.35 -2.59 6.16
C LEU A 23 -13.09 -3.32 5.70
N ILE A 24 -11.99 -3.17 6.43
CA ILE A 24 -10.85 -4.07 6.29
C ILE A 24 -11.09 -5.30 7.16
N ILE A 25 -11.00 -6.49 6.56
CA ILE A 25 -11.14 -7.75 7.27
C ILE A 25 -9.76 -8.31 7.63
N GLY A 26 -9.47 -8.38 8.93
CA GLY A 26 -8.17 -8.79 9.44
C GLY A 26 -7.11 -7.69 9.35
N GLU A 27 -5.85 -8.08 9.31
CA GLU A 27 -4.73 -7.15 9.19
C GLU A 27 -4.31 -6.95 7.74
N ILE A 28 -3.71 -5.80 7.45
CA ILE A 28 -2.95 -5.61 6.21
C ILE A 28 -1.60 -6.27 6.38
N ARG A 29 -1.28 -7.25 5.54
CA ARG A 29 -0.02 -8.01 5.64
C ARG A 29 0.95 -7.66 4.51
N GLY A 30 2.24 -7.64 4.83
CA GLY A 30 3.34 -7.43 3.89
C GLY A 30 3.66 -8.61 2.95
N GLY A 31 2.88 -9.68 3.06
CA GLY A 31 3.07 -10.97 2.40
C GLY A 31 1.89 -11.90 2.70
N ILE A 32 1.81 -13.03 2.01
CA ILE A 32 0.83 -14.10 2.30
C ILE A 32 1.55 -15.19 3.12
N GLN A 33 1.01 -15.59 4.28
CA GLN A 33 1.45 -16.84 4.94
C GLN A 33 1.06 -17.99 4.03
N GLY A 34 1.96 -18.95 3.82
CA GLY A 34 1.81 -20.12 2.96
C GLY A 34 0.38 -20.35 2.44
N LYS A 35 0.16 -20.17 1.13
CA LYS A 35 -1.13 -20.33 0.44
C LYS A 35 -1.93 -21.53 0.98
N SER A 36 -2.81 -21.30 1.94
CA SER A 36 -3.99 -22.07 2.37
C SER A 36 -4.29 -21.74 3.83
N TYR A 37 -5.50 -21.25 4.10
CA TYR A 37 -6.02 -21.20 5.46
C TYR A 37 -6.16 -22.64 5.96
N GLN A 38 -5.33 -23.05 6.93
CA GLN A 38 -5.63 -24.21 7.75
C GLN A 38 -6.74 -23.79 8.72
N VAL A 39 -7.99 -24.10 8.38
CA VAL A 39 -9.07 -24.10 9.36
C VAL A 39 -8.69 -25.13 10.42
N ASP A 40 -8.63 -24.71 11.67
CA ASP A 40 -8.46 -25.60 12.82
C ASP A 40 -9.71 -26.50 12.94
N LYS A 41 -9.67 -27.65 12.25
CA LYS A 41 -10.77 -28.63 12.17
C LYS A 41 -11.16 -29.19 13.54
N GLN A 42 -10.33 -29.01 14.57
CA GLN A 42 -10.61 -29.49 15.92
C GLN A 42 -11.53 -28.54 16.70
N LYS A 43 -11.80 -27.32 16.20
CA LYS A 43 -12.58 -26.28 16.89
C LYS A 43 -13.97 -26.02 16.32
N TYR A 44 -14.45 -26.77 15.31
CA TYR A 44 -15.72 -26.45 14.66
C TYR A 44 -16.60 -27.68 14.38
N ASN A 45 -17.88 -27.58 14.77
CA ASN A 45 -18.87 -28.69 14.75
C ASN A 45 -20.17 -28.35 13.97
N GLY A 46 -20.17 -27.35 13.08
CA GLY A 46 -21.39 -26.91 12.37
C GLY A 46 -21.38 -27.17 10.85
N PRO A 47 -22.55 -27.19 10.17
CA PRO A 47 -22.64 -27.38 8.73
C PRO A 47 -22.59 -26.02 8.00
N PHE A 48 -21.40 -25.51 7.69
CA PHE A 48 -21.24 -24.60 6.55
C PHE A 48 -20.63 -25.40 5.39
N PRO A 49 -21.17 -25.30 4.17
CA PRO A 49 -20.36 -25.62 3.01
C PRO A 49 -19.24 -24.58 2.97
N VAL A 50 -18.07 -24.93 3.50
CA VAL A 50 -16.84 -24.18 3.23
C VAL A 50 -16.48 -24.50 1.78
N LEU A 51 -17.13 -23.81 0.86
CA LEU A 51 -16.49 -23.53 -0.42
C LEU A 51 -15.35 -22.58 -0.05
N ALA A 52 -14.14 -23.14 0.05
CA ALA A 52 -12.95 -22.32 -0.09
C ALA A 52 -13.02 -21.74 -1.50
N GLU A 53 -13.67 -20.60 -1.66
CA GLU A 53 -13.45 -19.82 -2.86
C GLU A 53 -12.01 -19.33 -2.76
N ASP A 54 -11.13 -19.92 -3.55
CA ASP A 54 -9.83 -19.35 -3.89
C ASP A 54 -10.09 -18.04 -4.66
N LYS A 55 -10.55 -17.01 -3.94
CA LYS A 55 -10.65 -15.67 -4.51
C LYS A 55 -9.25 -15.20 -4.81
N ALA A 56 -8.97 -15.05 -6.10
CA ALA A 56 -7.68 -14.60 -6.57
C ALA A 56 -7.39 -13.20 -6.02
N TRP A 57 -6.18 -13.01 -5.52
CA TRP A 57 -5.66 -11.68 -5.23
C TRP A 57 -5.48 -10.93 -6.55
N VAL A 58 -6.06 -9.73 -6.63
CA VAL A 58 -5.92 -8.86 -7.80
C VAL A 58 -4.80 -7.85 -7.53
N ASP A 59 -3.85 -7.77 -8.46
CA ASP A 59 -2.71 -6.86 -8.38
C ASP A 59 -3.12 -5.42 -8.72
N TYR A 60 -2.69 -4.47 -7.90
CA TYR A 60 -2.84 -3.04 -8.12
C TYR A 60 -1.55 -2.29 -7.81
N GLY A 61 -1.41 -1.08 -8.34
CA GLY A 61 -0.25 -0.23 -8.11
C GLY A 61 0.98 -0.65 -8.92
N THR A 62 1.99 0.21 -8.89
CA THR A 62 3.16 0.17 -9.78
C THR A 62 4.48 0.01 -9.02
N GLY A 63 4.45 -0.07 -7.69
CA GLY A 63 5.67 -0.30 -6.92
C GLY A 63 6.15 -1.75 -6.98
N THR A 64 7.32 -2.01 -6.41
CA THR A 64 7.91 -3.37 -6.39
C THR A 64 8.52 -3.77 -5.04
N TYR A 65 8.57 -2.85 -4.06
CA TYR A 65 9.31 -3.07 -2.82
C TYR A 65 8.42 -3.35 -1.61
N VAL A 66 7.21 -2.78 -1.56
CA VAL A 66 6.26 -3.02 -0.47
C VAL A 66 5.00 -3.65 -1.04
N ASN A 67 4.73 -4.88 -0.63
CA ASN A 67 3.53 -5.62 -1.02
C ASN A 67 2.50 -5.50 0.11
N LEU A 68 1.25 -5.20 -0.21
CA LEU A 68 0.18 -5.01 0.77
C LEU A 68 -1.01 -5.89 0.39
N TYR A 69 -1.29 -6.88 1.24
CA TYR A 69 -2.41 -7.78 1.07
C TYR A 69 -3.57 -7.30 1.94
N ILE A 70 -4.62 -6.79 1.30
CA ILE A 70 -5.78 -6.16 1.94
C ILE A 70 -7.07 -6.83 1.50
N LYS A 71 -7.95 -7.10 2.47
CA LYS A 71 -9.30 -7.60 2.23
C LYS A 71 -10.30 -6.50 2.51
N PHE A 72 -11.00 -6.05 1.47
CA PHE A 72 -12.04 -5.03 1.57
C PHE A 72 -13.41 -5.70 1.52
N PHE A 73 -14.19 -5.60 2.58
CA PHE A 73 -15.57 -6.07 2.63
C PHE A 73 -16.54 -4.92 2.46
N ASN A 74 -17.55 -5.09 1.61
CA ASN A 74 -18.62 -4.11 1.42
C ASN A 74 -19.90 -4.57 2.13
N ALA A 75 -20.35 -3.77 3.09
CA ALA A 75 -21.55 -4.07 3.88
C ALA A 75 -22.89 -3.73 3.18
N LEU A 76 -22.86 -3.17 1.96
CA LEU A 76 -24.08 -2.83 1.21
C LEU A 76 -24.56 -3.98 0.31
N PRO A 77 -25.88 -4.09 0.07
CA PRO A 77 -26.47 -5.01 -0.91
C PRO A 77 -26.25 -4.59 -2.38
N THR A 78 -25.48 -3.52 -2.62
CA THR A 78 -25.07 -3.07 -3.95
C THR A 78 -23.55 -2.97 -4.04
N PRO A 79 -22.94 -3.22 -5.23
CA PRO A 79 -21.51 -3.07 -5.42
C PRO A 79 -21.03 -1.65 -5.08
N SER A 80 -19.78 -1.56 -4.62
CA SER A 80 -19.12 -0.31 -4.26
C SER A 80 -17.66 -0.34 -4.74
N SER A 81 -16.90 0.70 -4.40
CA SER A 81 -15.48 0.77 -4.71
C SER A 81 -14.72 1.51 -3.62
N VAL A 82 -13.47 1.11 -3.42
CA VAL A 82 -12.50 1.83 -2.59
C VAL A 82 -11.56 2.58 -3.52
N THR A 83 -11.41 3.89 -3.31
CA THR A 83 -10.35 4.67 -3.97
C THR A 83 -9.23 4.89 -2.98
N ILE A 84 -8.09 4.25 -3.22
CA ILE A 84 -6.84 4.48 -2.51
C ILE A 84 -6.12 5.64 -3.22
N PRO A 85 -5.99 6.83 -2.61
CA PRO A 85 -5.43 7.99 -3.30
C PRO A 85 -3.92 7.87 -3.51
N GLY A 86 -3.43 8.43 -4.61
CA GLY A 86 -2.00 8.74 -4.76
C GLY A 86 -1.53 9.67 -3.64
N GLY A 87 -0.32 9.46 -3.12
CA GLY A 87 0.14 10.12 -1.90
C GLY A 87 -0.05 9.29 -0.63
N LEU A 88 -0.94 8.29 -0.62
CA LEU A 88 -1.22 7.51 0.59
C LEU A 88 0.02 6.71 1.03
N ILE A 89 0.29 6.75 2.34
CA ILE A 89 1.34 5.97 2.98
C ILE A 89 0.72 4.84 3.80
N PHE A 90 1.20 3.61 3.60
CA PHE A 90 0.98 2.49 4.51
C PHE A 90 2.15 2.37 5.46
N VAL A 91 1.85 2.40 6.76
CA VAL A 91 2.85 2.47 7.83
C VAL A 91 2.95 1.12 8.52
N ASP A 92 4.18 0.71 8.83
CA ASP A 92 4.45 -0.46 9.67
C ASP A 92 3.84 -0.27 11.06
N SER A 93 3.12 -1.28 11.54
CA SER A 93 2.50 -1.33 12.86
C SER A 93 3.44 -0.98 14.02
N SER A 94 4.72 -1.36 13.95
CA SER A 94 5.68 -1.06 15.02
C SER A 94 5.90 0.45 15.17
N ASP A 95 5.78 1.19 14.07
CA ASP A 95 6.06 2.62 13.98
C ASP A 95 4.93 3.49 14.58
N LEU A 96 3.72 2.92 14.75
CA LEU A 96 2.61 3.59 15.43
C LEU A 96 2.88 3.83 16.91
N HIS A 97 3.63 2.95 17.56
CA HIS A 97 3.83 2.97 18.99
C HIS A 97 5.25 3.38 19.38
N GLU A 98 6.24 2.93 18.61
CA GLU A 98 7.65 3.13 18.96
C GLU A 98 8.29 4.25 18.16
N HIS A 99 7.64 4.70 17.07
CA HIS A 99 8.21 5.65 16.11
C HIS A 99 9.56 5.20 15.54
N ILE A 100 9.78 3.88 15.54
CA ILE A 100 10.92 3.15 15.00
C ILE A 100 10.33 2.07 14.08
N GLY A 101 10.35 2.33 12.77
CA GLY A 101 9.89 1.35 11.79
C GLY A 101 10.83 0.14 11.74
N HIS A 102 10.27 -1.07 11.67
CA HIS A 102 11.02 -2.30 11.42
C HIS A 102 10.99 -2.67 9.94
N TYR A 103 9.84 -2.44 9.30
CA TYR A 103 9.58 -2.71 7.91
C TYR A 103 9.42 -1.43 7.07
N GLN A 104 9.74 -1.56 5.79
CA GLN A 104 9.58 -0.51 4.79
C GLN A 104 8.12 -0.04 4.72
N LYS A 105 7.92 1.29 4.71
CA LYS A 105 6.61 1.89 4.48
C LYS A 105 6.27 1.93 3.01
N GLY A 106 5.00 1.69 2.69
CA GLY A 106 4.50 1.68 1.32
C GLY A 106 3.95 3.05 0.90
N TYR A 107 4.38 3.56 -0.25
CA TYR A 107 3.86 4.78 -0.87
C TYR A 107 3.08 4.46 -2.14
N ILE A 108 1.84 4.93 -2.19
CA ILE A 108 0.96 4.82 -3.35
C ILE A 108 1.24 6.00 -4.28
N MET A 109 1.89 5.73 -5.40
CA MET A 109 2.27 6.79 -6.34
C MET A 109 1.09 7.31 -7.18
N GLN A 110 0.18 6.42 -7.57
CA GLN A 110 -1.00 6.75 -8.38
C GLN A 110 -2.26 6.22 -7.70
N SER A 111 -3.36 6.95 -7.82
CA SER A 111 -4.63 6.51 -7.24
C SER A 111 -5.08 5.17 -7.82
N ILE A 112 -5.60 4.29 -6.96
CA ILE A 112 -6.08 2.97 -7.31
C ILE A 112 -7.56 2.90 -6.95
N THR A 113 -8.41 2.46 -7.88
CA THR A 113 -9.81 2.17 -7.61
C THR A 113 -10.03 0.67 -7.60
N ILE A 114 -10.49 0.15 -6.46
CA ILE A 114 -10.69 -1.28 -6.20
C ILE A 114 -12.20 -1.54 -6.15
N PRO A 115 -12.79 -2.27 -7.11
CA PRO A 115 -14.19 -2.67 -7.03
C PRO A 115 -14.39 -3.67 -5.89
N VAL A 116 -15.45 -3.46 -5.11
CA VAL A 116 -15.84 -4.35 -4.00
C VAL A 116 -17.28 -4.82 -4.24
N PRO A 117 -17.52 -6.13 -4.46
CA PRO A 117 -18.87 -6.63 -4.77
C PRO A 117 -19.85 -6.39 -3.60
N ALA A 118 -21.15 -6.47 -3.87
CA ALA A 118 -22.19 -6.34 -2.85
C ALA A 118 -22.09 -7.45 -1.79
N LEU A 119 -22.17 -7.11 -0.50
CA LEU A 119 -22.16 -8.04 0.63
C LEU A 119 -21.00 -9.05 0.59
N ASP A 120 -19.86 -8.64 0.05
CA ASP A 120 -18.76 -9.55 -0.25
C ASP A 120 -17.40 -8.85 -0.16
N THR A 121 -16.34 -9.66 -0.24
CA THR A 121 -14.95 -9.27 -0.05
C THR A 121 -14.17 -9.23 -1.37
N ALA A 122 -13.47 -8.13 -1.61
CA ALA A 122 -12.41 -8.02 -2.61
C ALA A 122 -11.04 -8.26 -1.97
N PHE A 123 -10.18 -9.00 -2.69
CA PHE A 123 -8.83 -9.37 -2.27
C PHE A 123 -7.83 -8.57 -3.10
N ALA A 124 -7.28 -7.52 -2.52
CA ALA A 124 -6.37 -6.62 -3.21
C ALA A 124 -4.92 -6.87 -2.78
N HIS A 125 -4.06 -7.10 -3.76
CA HIS A 125 -2.62 -7.07 -3.59
C HIS A 125 -2.12 -5.74 -4.16
N ILE A 126 -1.77 -4.80 -3.29
CA ILE A 126 -1.30 -3.47 -3.68
C ILE A 126 0.22 -3.46 -3.64
N LYS A 127 0.85 -3.15 -4.76
CA LYS A 127 2.29 -2.97 -4.90
C LYS A 127 2.64 -1.49 -4.77
N ALA A 128 3.35 -1.17 -3.70
CA ALA A 128 3.72 0.18 -3.31
C ALA A 128 5.24 0.39 -3.42
N TYR A 129 5.64 1.65 -3.58
CA TYR A 129 7.04 2.05 -3.52
C TYR A 129 7.50 2.09 -2.07
N CYS A 130 8.77 1.82 -1.83
CA CYS A 130 9.37 1.90 -0.51
C CYS A 130 9.76 3.35 -0.17
N LEU A 131 9.48 3.79 1.05
CA LEU A 131 9.92 5.09 1.57
C LEU A 131 11.15 5.02 2.48
N ASN A 132 11.73 3.84 2.71
CA ASN A 132 12.85 3.64 3.65
C ASN A 132 13.81 2.55 3.15
N ALA A 133 14.92 2.89 2.46
CA ALA A 133 15.78 1.87 1.87
C ALA A 133 16.44 0.93 2.91
N THR A 134 16.66 1.44 4.13
CA THR A 134 17.39 0.72 5.20
C THR A 134 16.51 -0.19 6.06
N LEU A 135 15.19 -0.12 5.93
CA LEU A 135 14.27 -0.98 6.70
C LEU A 135 14.08 -2.32 6.02
N ALA A 136 13.60 -3.31 6.79
CA ALA A 136 13.36 -4.65 6.25
C ALA A 136 12.25 -4.64 5.20
N ALA A 137 12.44 -5.38 4.11
CA ALA A 137 11.43 -5.52 3.06
C ALA A 137 10.11 -6.10 3.61
N SER A 138 8.99 -5.75 2.98
CA SER A 138 7.68 -6.29 3.34
C SER A 138 7.68 -7.82 3.26
N ASN A 139 7.16 -8.48 4.31
CA ASN A 139 6.93 -9.92 4.31
C ASN A 139 5.67 -10.25 5.11
N TYR A 140 5.33 -11.52 5.26
CA TYR A 140 4.13 -11.93 5.98
C TYR A 140 4.06 -11.44 7.45
N ASN A 141 5.21 -11.33 8.11
CA ASN A 141 5.28 -10.88 9.49
C ASN A 141 5.11 -9.36 9.62
N ALA A 142 5.27 -8.60 8.53
CA ALA A 142 5.00 -7.18 8.51
C ALA A 142 3.49 -6.92 8.54
N VAL A 143 3.04 -6.19 9.56
CA VAL A 143 1.66 -5.71 9.71
C VAL A 143 1.64 -4.23 9.40
N TYR A 144 0.68 -3.80 8.58
CA TYR A 144 0.55 -2.42 8.14
C TYR A 144 -0.78 -1.81 8.59
N TYR A 145 -0.77 -0.49 8.68
CA TYR A 145 -1.95 0.34 8.86
C TYR A 145 -2.01 1.41 7.76
N ILE A 146 -3.23 1.89 7.50
CA ILE A 146 -3.45 3.07 6.67
C ILE A 146 -2.88 4.27 7.42
N GLY A 147 -1.84 4.87 6.86
CA GLY A 147 -1.26 6.12 7.33
C GLY A 147 -1.84 7.33 6.60
N PRO A 148 -1.16 8.48 6.67
CA PRO A 148 -1.64 9.69 6.04
C PRO A 148 -1.36 9.71 4.53
N ILE A 149 -2.11 10.55 3.83
CA ILE A 149 -1.74 11.06 2.50
C ILE A 149 -0.65 12.10 2.72
N THR A 150 0.54 11.86 2.15
CA THR A 150 1.73 12.66 2.42
C THR A 150 1.52 14.16 2.15
N ASN A 151 2.08 15.00 3.02
CA ASN A 151 2.22 16.43 2.76
C ASN A 151 3.64 16.81 2.27
N ASN A 152 4.52 15.82 2.02
CA ASN A 152 5.85 16.09 1.49
C ASN A 152 5.72 16.66 0.07
N PRO A 153 6.23 17.88 -0.19
CA PRO A 153 6.04 18.54 -1.47
C PRO A 153 6.70 17.80 -2.65
N GLN A 154 7.83 17.12 -2.42
CA GLN A 154 8.54 16.38 -3.46
C GLN A 154 7.81 15.08 -3.81
N LEU A 155 7.35 14.32 -2.81
CA LEU A 155 6.50 13.15 -3.06
C LEU A 155 5.17 13.53 -3.73
N ASN A 156 4.57 14.66 -3.32
CA ASN A 156 3.37 15.18 -3.97
C ASN A 156 3.61 15.59 -5.44
N GLN A 157 4.80 16.11 -5.75
CA GLN A 157 5.18 16.39 -7.13
C GLN A 157 5.34 15.10 -7.95
N ILE A 158 5.96 14.04 -7.40
CA ILE A 158 6.00 12.71 -8.04
C ILE A 158 4.57 12.21 -8.30
N THR A 159 3.71 12.20 -7.28
CA THR A 159 2.29 11.80 -7.40
C THR A 159 1.59 12.58 -8.52
N THR A 160 1.81 13.90 -8.58
CA THR A 160 1.15 14.77 -9.56
C THR A 160 1.61 14.48 -10.99
N ILE A 161 2.93 14.32 -11.20
CA ILE A 161 3.48 14.00 -12.53
C ILE A 161 2.99 12.62 -12.99
N MET A 162 2.94 11.66 -12.06
CA MET A 162 2.59 10.27 -12.38
C MET A 162 1.09 10.01 -12.43
N ALA A 163 0.23 10.83 -11.81
CA ALA A 163 -1.22 10.60 -11.76
C ALA A 163 -1.88 10.32 -13.12
N PRO A 164 -1.59 11.03 -14.23
CA PRO A 164 -2.21 10.76 -15.53
C PRO A 164 -1.48 9.69 -16.36
N LYS A 165 -0.37 9.14 -15.87
CA LYS A 165 0.52 8.25 -16.64
C LYS A 165 -0.01 6.82 -16.72
N GLN A 166 0.39 6.11 -17.77
CA GLN A 166 0.16 4.67 -17.85
C GLN A 166 1.08 3.92 -16.88
N TYR A 167 0.85 2.62 -16.72
CA TYR A 167 1.74 1.77 -15.93
C TYR A 167 3.16 1.82 -16.56
N PRO A 168 4.18 2.31 -15.84
CA PRO A 168 5.52 2.50 -16.40
C PRO A 168 6.32 1.19 -16.32
N PHE A 169 5.93 0.19 -17.12
CA PHE A 169 6.51 -1.15 -17.09
C PHE A 169 8.03 -1.13 -17.29
N GLY A 170 8.78 -1.72 -16.36
CA GLY A 170 10.24 -1.82 -16.40
C GLY A 170 10.98 -0.62 -15.82
N GLU A 171 10.27 0.46 -15.45
CA GLU A 171 10.86 1.68 -14.90
C GLU A 171 10.75 1.77 -13.38
N GLU A 172 10.19 0.74 -12.73
CA GLU A 172 9.86 0.74 -11.31
C GLU A 172 11.11 0.94 -10.45
N TYR A 173 12.26 0.37 -10.86
CA TYR A 173 13.54 0.55 -10.16
C TYR A 173 14.04 2.01 -10.23
N ASN A 174 13.98 2.62 -11.41
CA ASN A 174 14.44 4.00 -11.62
C ASN A 174 13.55 4.97 -10.83
N ILE A 175 12.24 4.76 -10.84
CA ILE A 175 11.28 5.54 -10.05
C ILE A 175 11.53 5.34 -8.56
N GLN A 176 11.79 4.11 -8.11
CA GLN A 176 12.12 3.83 -6.71
C GLN A 176 13.36 4.60 -6.27
N GLN A 177 14.39 4.71 -7.13
CA GLN A 177 15.58 5.47 -6.79
C GLN A 177 15.28 6.96 -6.61
N ILE A 178 14.42 7.53 -7.46
CA ILE A 178 13.97 8.92 -7.32
C ILE A 178 13.21 9.11 -6.00
N VAL A 179 12.36 8.16 -5.62
CA VAL A 179 11.67 8.18 -4.32
C VAL A 179 12.67 8.17 -3.17
N TRP A 180 13.71 7.33 -3.21
CA TRP A 180 14.74 7.30 -2.16
C TRP A 180 15.64 8.52 -2.12
N ASP A 181 15.94 9.14 -3.26
CA ASP A 181 16.66 10.42 -3.26
C ASP A 181 15.87 11.48 -2.46
N VAL A 182 14.54 11.47 -2.58
CA VAL A 182 13.66 12.33 -1.79
C VAL A 182 13.62 11.91 -0.32
N THR A 183 13.40 10.64 -0.01
CA THR A 183 13.12 10.19 1.36
C THR A 183 14.35 9.96 2.22
N ASP A 184 15.40 9.37 1.65
CA ASP A 184 16.58 8.90 2.36
C ASP A 184 17.68 9.95 2.35
N LEU A 185 17.79 10.72 1.27
CA LEU A 185 18.77 11.80 1.13
C LEU A 185 18.17 13.19 1.39
N GLY A 186 16.84 13.32 1.45
CA GLY A 186 16.16 14.60 1.68
C GLY A 186 16.32 15.59 0.51
N LEU A 187 16.55 15.07 -0.70
CA LEU A 187 16.78 15.89 -1.87
C LEU A 187 15.46 16.41 -2.46
N ALA A 188 15.53 17.60 -3.04
CA ALA A 188 14.51 18.03 -3.98
C ALA A 188 14.70 17.29 -5.32
N LEU A 189 13.60 17.07 -6.04
CA LEU A 189 13.65 16.52 -7.38
C LEU A 189 14.48 17.43 -8.28
N SER A 190 15.48 16.85 -8.92
CA SER A 190 16.26 17.54 -9.94
C SER A 190 15.47 17.74 -11.23
N ALA A 191 15.89 18.71 -12.05
CA ALA A 191 15.29 18.93 -13.37
C ALA A 191 15.36 17.67 -14.27
N ALA A 192 16.46 16.90 -14.18
CA ALA A 192 16.62 15.65 -14.92
C ALA A 192 15.63 14.58 -14.47
N GLN A 193 15.39 14.43 -13.16
CA GLN A 193 14.39 13.49 -12.63
C GLN A 193 12.97 13.90 -13.02
N ILE A 194 12.64 15.20 -12.95
CA ILE A 194 11.34 15.72 -13.39
C ILE A 194 11.15 15.45 -14.89
N GLN A 195 12.17 15.71 -15.72
CA GLN A 195 12.12 15.45 -17.15
C GLN A 195 11.94 13.94 -17.43
N TYR A 196 12.67 13.10 -16.72
CA TYR A 196 12.56 11.65 -16.80
C TYR A 196 11.13 11.18 -16.48
N LEU A 197 10.57 11.56 -15.33
CA LEU A 197 9.19 11.20 -14.95
C LEU A 197 8.16 11.71 -15.97
N ASN A 198 8.35 12.92 -16.52
CA ASN A 198 7.48 13.45 -17.57
C ASN A 198 7.58 12.67 -18.89
N SER A 199 8.73 12.07 -19.19
CA SER A 199 8.96 11.28 -20.42
C SER A 199 8.34 9.89 -20.38
N LEU A 200 7.97 9.40 -19.20
CA LEU A 200 7.28 8.12 -19.02
C LEU A 200 5.90 8.12 -19.70
N PRO A 201 5.42 6.95 -20.18
CA PRO A 201 4.18 6.83 -20.95
C PRO A 201 2.92 7.22 -20.16
#